data_AF-L8H660-F1
#
_entry.id   AF-L8H660-F1
#
_cell.length_a   1.000
_cell.length_b   1.000
_cell.length_c   1.000
_cell.angle_alpha   90.00
_cell.angle_beta   90.00
_cell.angle_gamma   90.00
#
_symmetry.space_group_name_H-M   'P 1'
#
loop_
_entity.id
_entity.type
_entity.pdbx_description
1 polymer ?
#
loop_
_entity_poly.entity_id
_entity_poly.type
_entity_poly.pdbx_seq_one_letter_code
_entity_poly.pdbx_strand_id
1 'polypeptide(L)'
;MEMLKQRFEQYKAAYAQYKEAGDTGQAKVTLAAIKTINELSQAIQQGKPIDLSKVPPEPFVVIVPRLDEVEQQRLAAFAKLENEFTAQIKAVHEQAKKLKDSPLREDKQKAVDMYRRQKEMMEDLKVIIAARESGQPLPRHRYEVKQTQEELVFSHLRDYEMEVGVVRCLHLPVPKEIATVESYVYITFPYPKAETPQVIKSSSVTKSLDPVYNFVGKLEIERKKSLLRLCERKRPITFEIYHRKLLGRDVLLGKGELSLEGLINKCEVTELVDILKPTSRKATGGKLEVCLRLRTPLQGKDVRVREEKVLVLDPTAPGPVVAAPAPPAQPESRSPTLPASPPSTPQPAVTAGPTAAAPKSPVPSTPPPKPAPKPAPASPQAGAPPFNLDSYEPDSVDNMISNNVLEEELRRTDLALKQSPKNEDLLDRKQQIQLKINMLQIQVETGLLTMEVYVQRLEQKIKEERAIAQLLVLTRVKIMEKELTEGDDEEEEA
;
A
#
# COMPACT_ATOMS: atom_id res chain seq x y z
N MET A 1 -53.65 16.84 -26.13
CA MET A 1 -52.45 16.75 -26.98
C MET A 1 -51.24 17.46 -26.35
N GLU A 2 -51.39 18.68 -25.83
CA GLU A 2 -50.28 19.46 -25.26
C GLU A 2 -49.60 18.80 -24.04
N MET A 3 -50.41 18.21 -23.14
CA MET A 3 -49.92 17.39 -22.02
C MET A 3 -49.02 16.22 -22.46
N LEU A 4 -49.40 15.49 -23.53
CA LEU A 4 -48.60 14.35 -24.02
C LEU A 4 -47.27 14.81 -24.63
N LYS A 5 -47.23 15.97 -25.30
CA LYS A 5 -45.99 16.55 -25.80
C LYS A 5 -45.05 16.93 -24.65
N GLN A 6 -45.59 17.55 -23.60
CA GLN A 6 -44.81 17.89 -22.40
C GLN A 6 -44.28 16.62 -21.71
N ARG A 7 -45.13 15.59 -21.57
CA ARG A 7 -44.75 14.31 -20.98
C ARG A 7 -43.68 13.59 -21.82
N PHE A 8 -43.77 13.66 -23.15
CA PHE A 8 -42.78 13.09 -24.07
C PHE A 8 -41.39 13.73 -23.88
N GLU A 9 -41.31 15.06 -23.81
CA GLU A 9 -40.04 15.75 -23.58
C GLU A 9 -39.43 15.43 -22.21
N GLN A 10 -40.27 15.33 -21.16
CA GLN A 10 -39.84 14.93 -19.82
C GLN A 10 -39.22 13.52 -19.82
N TYR A 11 -39.89 12.54 -20.45
CA TYR A 11 -39.39 11.17 -20.52
C TYR A 11 -38.16 11.03 -21.43
N LYS A 12 -38.07 11.82 -22.51
CA LYS A 12 -36.88 11.85 -23.37
C LYS A 12 -35.65 12.40 -22.64
N ALA A 13 -35.83 13.44 -21.81
CA ALA A 13 -34.77 13.96 -20.95
C ALA A 13 -34.33 12.94 -19.90
N ALA A 14 -35.28 12.29 -19.21
CA ALA A 14 -35.01 11.23 -18.25
C ALA A 14 -34.25 10.04 -18.89
N TYR A 15 -34.61 9.65 -20.11
CA TYR A 15 -33.98 8.53 -20.81
C TYR A 15 -32.51 8.81 -21.13
N ALA A 16 -32.20 10.03 -21.57
CA ALA A 16 -30.83 10.44 -21.83
C ALA A 16 -29.95 10.36 -20.56
N GLN A 17 -30.51 10.77 -19.42
CA GLN A 17 -29.82 10.75 -18.14
C GLN A 17 -29.57 9.33 -17.61
N TYR A 18 -30.57 8.45 -17.63
CA TYR A 18 -30.38 7.05 -17.23
C TYR A 18 -29.38 6.31 -18.11
N LYS A 19 -29.36 6.65 -19.41
CA LYS A 19 -28.38 6.10 -20.35
C LYS A 19 -26.95 6.60 -20.08
N GLU A 20 -26.78 7.87 -19.70
CA GLU A 20 -25.48 8.44 -19.34
C GLU A 20 -24.98 7.92 -17.98
N ALA A 21 -25.90 7.69 -17.02
CA ALA A 21 -25.60 7.12 -15.71
C ALA A 21 -25.34 5.60 -15.73
N GLY A 22 -25.48 4.93 -16.88
CA GLY A 22 -25.30 3.48 -17.00
C GLY A 22 -26.45 2.65 -16.41
N ASP A 23 -27.53 3.28 -15.95
CA ASP A 23 -28.71 2.61 -15.41
C ASP A 23 -29.59 2.05 -16.55
N THR A 24 -29.23 0.85 -16.99
CA THR A 24 -29.93 0.16 -18.08
C THR A 24 -31.35 -0.29 -17.71
N GLY A 25 -31.69 -0.38 -16.42
CA GLY A 25 -33.03 -0.74 -15.94
C GLY A 25 -34.00 0.41 -16.12
N GLN A 26 -33.68 1.57 -15.56
CA GLN A 26 -34.50 2.77 -15.68
C GLN A 26 -34.55 3.30 -17.11
N ALA A 27 -33.46 3.18 -17.88
CA ALA A 27 -33.46 3.54 -19.30
C ALA A 27 -34.50 2.72 -20.10
N LYS A 28 -34.68 1.42 -19.81
CA LYS A 28 -35.68 0.59 -20.51
C LYS A 28 -37.11 0.97 -20.12
N VAL A 29 -37.37 1.20 -18.84
CA VAL A 29 -38.69 1.62 -18.33
C VAL A 29 -39.09 2.97 -18.91
N THR A 30 -38.15 3.92 -18.93
CA THR A 30 -38.36 5.26 -19.49
C THR A 30 -38.61 5.18 -21.01
N LEU A 31 -37.91 4.31 -21.73
CA LEU A 31 -38.12 4.08 -23.16
C LEU A 31 -39.50 3.47 -23.47
N ALA A 32 -39.97 2.54 -22.62
CA ALA A 32 -41.31 1.97 -22.74
C ALA A 32 -42.38 3.05 -22.55
N ALA A 33 -42.23 3.94 -21.58
CA ALA A 33 -43.13 5.07 -21.38
C ALA A 33 -43.15 6.07 -22.57
N ILE A 34 -41.98 6.36 -23.17
CA ILE A 34 -41.89 7.15 -24.41
C ILE A 34 -42.71 6.51 -25.53
N LYS A 35 -42.64 5.18 -25.66
CA LYS A 35 -43.40 4.43 -26.67
C LYS A 35 -44.91 4.53 -26.42
N THR A 36 -45.36 4.34 -25.19
CA THR A 36 -46.77 4.49 -24.80
C THR A 36 -47.29 5.90 -25.09
N ILE A 37 -46.53 6.95 -24.76
CA ILE A 37 -46.91 8.34 -25.05
C ILE A 37 -47.04 8.60 -26.55
N ASN A 38 -46.19 7.98 -27.37
CA ASN A 38 -46.24 8.11 -28.82
C ASN A 38 -47.47 7.41 -29.42
N GLU A 39 -47.81 6.21 -28.93
CA GLU A 39 -49.01 5.46 -29.31
C GLU A 39 -50.29 6.25 -28.96
N LEU A 40 -50.35 6.81 -27.75
CA LEU A 40 -51.45 7.69 -27.33
C LEU A 40 -51.53 8.95 -28.21
N SER A 41 -50.39 9.55 -28.55
CA SER A 41 -50.34 10.74 -29.41
C SER A 41 -50.86 10.47 -30.82
N GLN A 42 -50.56 9.29 -31.38
CA GLN A 42 -51.07 8.87 -32.69
C GLN A 42 -52.57 8.56 -32.66
N ALA A 43 -53.07 7.94 -31.58
CA ALA A 43 -54.50 7.71 -31.41
C ALA A 43 -55.30 9.02 -31.38
N ILE A 44 -54.76 10.10 -30.77
CA ILE A 44 -55.40 11.44 -30.79
C ILE A 44 -55.50 11.94 -32.22
N GLN A 45 -54.39 11.84 -32.98
CA GLN A 45 -54.31 12.34 -34.35
C GLN A 45 -55.25 11.59 -35.31
N GLN A 46 -55.53 10.32 -35.04
CA GLN A 46 -56.47 9.49 -35.80
C GLN A 46 -57.94 9.66 -35.37
N GLY A 47 -58.23 10.54 -34.40
CA GLY A 47 -59.59 10.78 -33.91
C GLY A 47 -60.18 9.62 -33.08
N LYS A 48 -59.34 8.73 -32.53
CA LYS A 48 -59.76 7.60 -31.70
C LYS A 48 -59.95 8.04 -30.24
N PRO A 49 -60.93 7.46 -29.52
CA PRO A 49 -61.07 7.69 -28.08
C PRO A 49 -59.82 7.19 -27.36
N ILE A 50 -59.36 7.95 -26.38
CA ILE A 50 -58.15 7.65 -25.62
C ILE A 50 -58.46 7.53 -24.15
N ASP A 51 -57.91 6.47 -23.60
CA ASP A 51 -57.89 6.21 -22.18
C ASP A 51 -56.75 7.01 -21.52
N LEU A 52 -57.15 7.99 -20.70
CA LEU A 52 -56.22 8.88 -19.98
C LEU A 52 -55.53 8.17 -18.81
N SER A 53 -56.01 7.00 -18.38
CA SER A 53 -55.36 6.20 -17.33
C SER A 53 -54.03 5.59 -17.78
N LYS A 54 -53.84 5.44 -19.10
CA LYS A 54 -52.63 4.88 -19.72
C LYS A 54 -51.51 5.89 -19.92
N VAL A 55 -51.74 7.16 -19.56
CA VAL A 55 -50.71 8.20 -19.61
C VAL A 55 -49.71 7.94 -18.49
N PRO A 56 -48.41 7.71 -18.82
CA PRO A 56 -47.41 7.50 -17.80
C PRO A 56 -47.33 8.70 -16.84
N PRO A 57 -47.09 8.46 -15.53
CA PRO A 57 -46.97 9.52 -14.52
C PRO A 57 -45.79 10.44 -14.82
N GLU A 58 -45.62 11.52 -14.06
CA GLU A 58 -44.43 12.36 -14.21
C GLU A 58 -43.16 11.56 -13.92
N PRO A 59 -42.13 11.60 -14.79
CA PRO A 59 -40.88 10.93 -14.50
C PRO A 59 -40.25 11.61 -13.28
N PHE A 60 -40.02 10.84 -12.23
CA PHE A 60 -39.26 11.30 -11.07
C PHE A 60 -37.78 11.33 -11.45
N VAL A 61 -37.28 12.51 -11.83
CA VAL A 61 -35.86 12.72 -12.13
C VAL A 61 -35.22 13.38 -10.93
N VAL A 62 -34.42 12.61 -10.17
CA VAL A 62 -33.50 13.21 -9.21
C VAL A 62 -32.36 13.81 -10.01
N ILE A 63 -32.30 15.13 -10.11
CA ILE A 63 -31.12 15.83 -10.59
C ILE A 63 -30.04 15.58 -9.54
N VAL A 64 -29.23 14.54 -9.70
CA VAL A 64 -27.95 14.44 -9.00
C VAL A 64 -27.07 15.47 -9.69
N PRO A 65 -26.73 16.61 -9.05
CA PRO A 65 -25.82 17.55 -9.67
C PRO A 65 -24.51 16.79 -9.85
N ARG A 66 -24.12 16.57 -11.11
CA ARG A 66 -22.79 16.08 -11.41
C ARG A 66 -21.83 17.07 -10.74
N LEU A 67 -21.00 16.59 -9.81
CA LEU A 67 -19.93 17.41 -9.26
C LEU A 67 -19.15 17.95 -10.44
N ASP A 68 -19.02 19.27 -10.53
CA ASP A 68 -18.27 19.91 -11.60
C ASP A 68 -16.88 19.27 -11.69
N GLU A 69 -16.29 19.21 -12.88
CA GLU A 69 -14.99 18.55 -13.09
C GLU A 69 -13.91 19.07 -12.12
N VAL A 70 -14.02 20.34 -11.72
CA VAL A 70 -13.17 20.99 -10.70
C VAL A 70 -13.28 20.31 -9.34
N GLU A 71 -14.50 19.98 -8.92
CA GLU A 71 -14.78 19.35 -7.63
C GLU A 71 -14.38 17.87 -7.64
N GLN A 72 -14.58 17.17 -8.76
CA GLN A 72 -14.07 15.81 -8.96
C GLN A 72 -12.53 15.76 -8.89
N GLN A 73 -11.85 16.68 -9.57
CA GLN A 73 -10.39 16.78 -9.53
C GLN A 73 -9.88 17.11 -8.12
N ARG A 74 -10.60 17.98 -7.40
CA ARG A 74 -10.29 18.31 -6.02
C ARG A 74 -10.37 17.07 -5.13
N LEU A 75 -11.50 16.36 -5.16
CA LEU A 75 -11.70 15.14 -4.34
C LEU A 75 -10.69 14.05 -4.69
N ALA A 76 -10.35 13.89 -5.98
CA ALA A 76 -9.31 12.96 -6.41
C ALA A 76 -7.91 13.34 -5.86
N ALA A 77 -7.59 14.64 -5.82
CA ALA A 77 -6.33 15.13 -5.26
C ALA A 77 -6.26 14.91 -3.73
N PHE A 78 -7.36 15.12 -3.01
CA PHE A 78 -7.47 14.79 -1.58
C PHE A 78 -7.32 13.29 -1.33
N ALA A 79 -8.04 12.46 -2.09
CA ALA A 79 -7.95 11.00 -1.96
C ALA A 79 -6.51 10.51 -2.15
N LYS A 80 -5.78 11.04 -3.15
CA LYS A 80 -4.36 10.73 -3.36
C LYS A 80 -3.50 11.13 -2.15
N LEU A 81 -3.68 12.35 -1.65
CA LEU A 81 -2.91 12.89 -0.53
C LEU A 81 -3.17 12.09 0.77
N GLU A 82 -4.44 11.81 1.08
CA GLU A 82 -4.85 11.01 2.24
C GLU A 82 -4.30 9.58 2.18
N ASN A 83 -4.36 8.94 1.02
CA ASN A 83 -3.81 7.60 0.81
C ASN A 83 -2.30 7.57 1.05
N GLU A 84 -1.58 8.58 0.55
CA GLU A 84 -0.13 8.68 0.72
C GLU A 84 0.27 8.93 2.19
N PHE A 85 -0.43 9.84 2.89
CA PHE A 85 -0.24 10.06 4.33
C PHE A 85 -0.53 8.80 5.15
N THR A 86 -1.65 8.13 4.85
CA THR A 86 -2.06 6.90 5.53
C THR A 86 -1.01 5.79 5.34
N ALA A 87 -0.48 5.63 4.13
CA ALA A 87 0.58 4.68 3.84
C ALA A 87 1.86 4.99 4.65
N GLN A 88 2.25 6.26 4.76
CA GLN A 88 3.42 6.65 5.56
C GLN A 88 3.21 6.44 7.07
N ILE A 89 2.03 6.77 7.59
CA ILE A 89 1.66 6.51 9.00
C ILE A 89 1.78 5.01 9.30
N LYS A 90 1.30 4.15 8.39
CA LYS A 90 1.37 2.70 8.53
C LYS A 90 2.82 2.19 8.53
N ALA A 91 3.67 2.72 7.64
CA ALA A 91 5.09 2.35 7.58
C ALA A 91 5.83 2.72 8.88
N VAL A 92 5.60 3.93 9.41
CA VAL A 92 6.18 4.39 10.68
C VAL A 92 5.69 3.53 11.85
N HIS A 93 4.40 3.16 11.87
CA HIS A 93 3.84 2.30 12.92
C HIS A 93 4.50 0.91 12.95
N GLU A 94 4.65 0.29 11.79
CA GLU A 94 5.22 -1.05 11.66
C GLU A 94 6.71 -1.06 12.08
N GLN A 95 7.47 -0.01 11.72
CA GLN A 95 8.84 0.17 12.20
C GLN A 95 8.89 0.38 13.72
N ALA A 96 8.01 1.21 14.28
CA ALA A 96 7.94 1.43 15.73
C ALA A 96 7.62 0.14 16.49
N LYS A 97 6.71 -0.69 15.97
CA LYS A 97 6.34 -1.99 16.53
C LYS A 97 7.54 -2.95 16.56
N LYS A 98 8.26 -3.09 15.43
CA LYS A 98 9.48 -3.91 15.35
C LYS A 98 10.54 -3.48 16.37
N LEU A 99 10.74 -2.17 16.54
CA LEU A 99 11.70 -1.63 17.51
C LEU A 99 11.23 -1.80 18.97
N LYS A 100 9.93 -1.72 19.23
CA LYS A 100 9.34 -1.94 20.57
C LYS A 100 9.54 -3.38 21.05
N ASP A 101 9.41 -4.34 20.13
CA ASP A 101 9.58 -5.76 20.40
C ASP A 101 11.06 -6.18 20.50
N SER A 102 11.99 -5.27 20.19
CA SER A 102 13.43 -5.50 20.38
C SER A 102 13.81 -5.59 21.87
N PRO A 103 14.71 -6.51 22.26
CA PRO A 103 15.21 -6.61 23.63
C PRO A 103 16.15 -5.45 24.02
N LEU A 104 16.60 -4.63 23.06
CA LEU A 104 17.56 -3.54 23.28
C LEU A 104 16.89 -2.28 23.82
N ARG A 105 17.45 -1.68 24.87
CA ARG A 105 16.92 -0.45 25.50
C ARG A 105 16.95 0.76 24.55
N GLU A 106 17.97 0.85 23.69
CA GLU A 106 18.08 1.93 22.69
C GLU A 106 16.96 1.85 21.63
N ASP A 107 16.61 0.65 21.18
CA ASP A 107 15.53 0.44 20.21
C ASP A 107 14.16 0.78 20.80
N LYS A 108 13.94 0.46 22.08
CA LYS A 108 12.73 0.87 22.79
C LYS A 108 12.60 2.39 22.86
N GLN A 109 13.70 3.12 23.04
CA GLN A 109 13.67 4.59 23.02
C GLN A 109 13.35 5.13 21.62
N LYS A 110 13.97 4.55 20.57
CA LYS A 110 13.64 4.90 19.17
C LYS A 110 12.17 4.61 18.85
N ALA A 111 11.61 3.50 19.34
CA ALA A 111 10.20 3.17 19.17
C ALA A 111 9.28 4.25 19.75
N VAL A 112 9.60 4.78 20.93
CA VAL A 112 8.86 5.90 21.55
C VAL A 112 8.88 7.15 20.67
N ASP A 113 10.04 7.50 20.11
CA ASP A 113 10.16 8.65 19.21
C ASP A 113 9.38 8.45 17.90
N MET A 114 9.37 7.23 17.36
CA MET A 114 8.56 6.89 16.19
C MET A 114 7.06 6.94 16.46
N TYR A 115 6.58 6.46 17.61
CA TYR A 115 5.18 6.58 18.00
C TYR A 115 4.76 8.04 18.21
N ARG A 116 5.65 8.90 18.72
CA ARG A 116 5.39 10.35 18.81
C ARG A 116 5.20 10.95 17.43
N ARG A 117 6.11 10.64 16.50
CA ARG A 117 6.02 11.08 15.11
C ARG A 117 4.75 10.56 14.41
N GLN A 118 4.38 9.30 14.65
CA GLN A 118 3.13 8.74 14.14
C GLN A 118 1.93 9.57 14.60
N LYS A 119 1.91 9.96 15.88
CA LYS A 119 0.84 10.80 16.44
C LYS A 119 0.78 12.17 15.75
N GLU A 120 1.91 12.81 15.51
CA GLU A 120 1.98 14.08 14.78
C GLU A 120 1.41 13.94 13.35
N MET A 121 1.81 12.89 12.62
CA MET A 121 1.29 12.63 11.26
C MET A 121 -0.21 12.31 11.24
N MET A 122 -0.76 11.72 12.31
CA MET A 122 -2.21 11.51 12.42
C MET A 122 -2.96 12.82 12.63
N GLU A 123 -2.39 13.80 13.36
CA GLU A 123 -3.00 15.13 13.46
C GLU A 123 -2.98 15.83 12.09
N ASP A 124 -1.89 15.70 11.33
CA ASP A 124 -1.81 16.20 9.95
C ASP A 124 -2.88 15.56 9.04
N LEU A 125 -3.10 14.25 9.15
CA LEU A 125 -4.16 13.56 8.39
C LEU A 125 -5.56 14.09 8.74
N LYS A 126 -5.82 14.38 10.03
CA LYS A 126 -7.10 14.99 10.44
C LYS A 126 -7.29 16.37 9.81
N VAL A 127 -6.22 17.15 9.69
CA VAL A 127 -6.27 18.46 8.99
C VAL A 127 -6.64 18.27 7.52
N ILE A 128 -6.06 17.28 6.84
CA ILE A 128 -6.39 16.98 5.43
C ILE A 128 -7.86 16.59 5.28
N ILE A 129 -8.36 15.68 6.14
CA ILE A 129 -9.75 15.23 6.11
C ILE A 129 -10.72 16.40 6.40
N ALA A 130 -10.42 17.21 7.41
CA ALA A 130 -11.23 18.38 7.75
C ALA A 130 -11.25 19.41 6.59
N ALA A 131 -10.12 19.62 5.91
CA ALA A 131 -10.06 20.48 4.73
C ALA A 131 -10.92 19.94 3.58
N ARG A 132 -10.94 18.62 3.35
CA ARG A 132 -11.81 17.98 2.36
C ARG A 132 -13.29 18.19 2.68
N GLU A 133 -13.70 17.88 3.91
CA GLU A 133 -15.10 17.94 4.36
C GLU A 133 -15.64 19.38 4.40
N SER A 134 -14.80 20.35 4.73
CA SER A 134 -15.16 21.78 4.74
C SER A 134 -15.09 22.45 3.37
N GLY A 135 -14.74 21.71 2.32
CA GLY A 135 -14.65 22.23 0.98
C GLY A 135 -13.49 23.22 0.75
N GLN A 136 -12.40 23.08 1.51
CA GLN A 136 -11.20 23.90 1.36
C GLN A 136 -10.29 23.39 0.23
N PRO A 137 -9.40 24.25 -0.31
CA PRO A 137 -8.37 23.79 -1.25
C PRO A 137 -7.38 22.84 -0.56
N LEU A 138 -6.71 22.02 -1.38
CA LEU A 138 -5.74 21.04 -0.90
C LEU A 138 -4.65 21.71 -0.03
N PRO A 139 -4.36 21.20 1.18
CA PRO A 139 -3.29 21.71 2.01
C PRO A 139 -1.93 21.67 1.31
N ARG A 140 -1.12 22.71 1.54
CA ARG A 140 0.25 22.76 1.03
C ARG A 140 1.09 21.66 1.65
N HIS A 141 1.81 20.95 0.80
CA HIS A 141 2.66 19.84 1.17
C HIS A 141 3.93 19.85 0.33
N ARG A 142 5.00 19.31 0.90
CA ARG A 142 6.27 19.11 0.21
C ARG A 142 6.80 17.71 0.45
N TYR A 143 7.65 17.27 -0.46
CA TYR A 143 8.37 16.02 -0.31
C TYR A 143 9.78 16.30 0.22
N GLU A 144 10.08 15.71 1.37
CA GLU A 144 11.40 15.76 1.98
C GLU A 144 12.10 14.41 1.79
N VAL A 145 13.35 14.45 1.34
CA VAL A 145 14.18 13.25 1.25
C VAL A 145 14.82 13.01 2.61
N LYS A 146 14.36 11.99 3.32
CA LYS A 146 14.91 11.57 4.60
C LYS A 146 15.80 10.35 4.41
N GLN A 147 17.05 10.44 4.84
CA GLN A 147 17.94 9.29 4.92
C GLN A 147 17.80 8.64 6.31
N THR A 148 17.35 7.39 6.33
CA THR A 148 17.22 6.58 7.55
C THR A 148 18.30 5.51 7.54
N GLN A 149 18.95 5.32 8.69
CA GLN A 149 19.96 4.28 8.88
C GLN A 149 19.34 3.12 9.66
N GLU A 150 19.36 1.93 9.08
CA GLU A 150 18.85 0.70 9.68
C GLU A 150 19.98 -0.32 9.85
N GLU A 151 20.12 -0.89 11.05
CA GLU A 151 21.08 -1.96 11.32
C GLU A 151 20.53 -3.29 10.80
N LEU A 152 21.26 -3.95 9.90
CA LEU A 152 20.85 -5.21 9.29
C LEU A 152 21.18 -6.37 10.23
N VAL A 153 20.17 -7.17 10.57
CA VAL A 153 20.31 -8.37 11.43
C VAL A 153 19.50 -9.53 10.86
N PHE A 154 20.14 -10.67 10.63
CA PHE A 154 19.47 -11.91 10.20
C PHE A 154 19.06 -12.76 11.41
N SER A 155 18.00 -12.36 12.10
CA SER A 155 17.57 -12.95 13.38
C SER A 155 17.22 -14.45 13.35
N HIS A 156 17.02 -15.04 12.17
CA HIS A 156 16.79 -16.47 12.01
C HIS A 156 18.07 -17.31 12.12
N LEU A 157 19.25 -16.67 12.05
CA LEU A 157 20.54 -17.31 12.25
C LEU A 157 20.99 -17.16 13.70
N ARG A 158 21.60 -18.21 14.25
CA ARG A 158 22.22 -18.17 15.58
C ARG A 158 23.64 -17.59 15.47
N ASP A 159 24.19 -17.11 16.58
CA ASP A 159 25.53 -16.49 16.59
C ASP A 159 26.68 -17.45 16.26
N TYR A 160 26.44 -18.75 16.33
CA TYR A 160 27.41 -19.80 15.98
C TYR A 160 27.11 -20.45 14.63
N GLU A 161 26.24 -19.84 13.82
CA GLU A 161 25.88 -20.35 12.48
C GLU A 161 26.22 -19.31 11.41
N MET A 162 26.74 -19.80 10.29
CA MET A 162 26.85 -19.07 9.04
C MET A 162 26.05 -19.80 7.97
N GLU A 163 25.21 -19.08 7.25
CA GLU A 163 24.49 -19.62 6.10
C GLU A 163 25.34 -19.50 4.84
N VAL A 164 25.34 -20.55 4.02
CA VAL A 164 25.92 -20.57 2.69
C VAL A 164 24.88 -20.94 1.65
N GLY A 165 24.69 -20.06 0.69
CA GLY A 165 23.77 -20.20 -0.43
C GLY A 165 24.51 -20.48 -1.73
N VAL A 166 24.00 -21.46 -2.49
CA VAL A 166 24.38 -21.69 -3.90
C VAL A 166 23.12 -21.45 -4.72
N VAL A 167 23.06 -20.34 -5.44
CA VAL A 167 21.85 -19.90 -6.13
C VAL A 167 21.75 -20.59 -7.49
N ARG A 168 22.70 -20.32 -8.38
CA ARG A 168 22.73 -20.86 -9.75
C ARG A 168 24.12 -20.79 -10.36
N CYS A 169 24.35 -21.59 -11.40
CA CYS A 169 25.47 -21.42 -12.33
C CYS A 169 25.00 -20.78 -13.64
N LEU A 170 25.91 -20.10 -14.31
CA LEU A 170 25.79 -19.58 -15.66
C LEU A 170 26.88 -20.19 -16.52
N HIS A 171 26.52 -20.74 -17.67
CA HIS A 171 27.40 -21.36 -18.66
C HIS A 171 28.37 -22.36 -18.03
N LEU A 172 27.83 -23.42 -17.43
CA LEU A 172 28.62 -24.46 -16.79
C LEU A 172 29.63 -25.07 -17.77
N PRO A 173 30.92 -25.20 -17.40
CA PRO A 173 31.96 -25.68 -18.31
C PRO A 173 31.91 -27.21 -18.42
N VAL A 174 30.98 -27.70 -19.24
CA VAL A 174 30.77 -29.13 -19.46
C VAL A 174 31.67 -29.61 -20.62
N PRO A 175 32.55 -30.61 -20.40
CA PRO A 175 33.29 -31.29 -21.47
C PRO A 175 32.36 -31.83 -22.56
N LYS A 176 32.82 -31.82 -23.83
CA LYS A 176 32.01 -32.21 -24.99
C LYS A 176 31.55 -33.67 -24.95
N GLU A 177 32.23 -34.50 -24.17
CA GLU A 177 31.94 -35.93 -23.99
C GLU A 177 30.70 -36.19 -23.12
N ILE A 178 30.18 -35.16 -22.43
CA ILE A 178 29.00 -35.27 -21.55
C ILE A 178 27.78 -34.76 -22.29
N ALA A 179 26.95 -35.69 -22.79
CA ALA A 179 25.72 -35.37 -23.52
C ALA A 179 24.60 -34.82 -22.61
N THR A 180 24.56 -35.25 -21.34
CA THR A 180 23.57 -34.77 -20.37
C THR A 180 24.24 -34.55 -19.03
N VAL A 181 24.28 -33.30 -18.59
CA VAL A 181 24.90 -32.94 -17.31
C VAL A 181 23.90 -33.12 -16.17
N GLU A 182 24.29 -33.88 -15.16
CA GLU A 182 23.74 -33.81 -13.81
C GLU A 182 24.81 -33.17 -12.93
N SER A 183 24.53 -32.00 -12.35
CA SER A 183 25.51 -31.22 -11.61
C SER A 183 25.12 -31.04 -10.14
N TYR A 184 26.11 -30.99 -9.26
CA TYR A 184 25.95 -30.63 -7.85
C TYR A 184 27.23 -29.93 -7.35
N VAL A 185 27.17 -29.30 -6.18
CA VAL A 185 28.27 -28.48 -5.65
C VAL A 185 28.70 -28.99 -4.28
N TYR A 186 30.01 -29.20 -4.09
CA TYR A 186 30.63 -29.33 -2.78
C TYR A 186 31.10 -27.95 -2.30
N ILE A 187 30.66 -27.56 -1.13
CA ILE A 187 31.05 -26.34 -0.45
C ILE A 187 32.07 -26.70 0.63
N THR A 188 33.27 -26.16 0.54
CA THR A 188 34.37 -26.42 1.49
C THR A 188 34.73 -25.13 2.22
N PHE A 189 34.47 -25.11 3.52
CA PHE A 189 34.74 -23.98 4.40
C PHE A 189 35.99 -24.28 5.28
N PRO A 190 37.06 -23.48 5.20
CA PRO A 190 38.36 -23.80 5.81
C PRO A 190 38.46 -23.53 7.33
N TYR A 191 37.32 -23.43 8.03
CA TYR A 191 37.23 -23.17 9.47
C TYR A 191 36.63 -24.39 10.19
N PRO A 192 37.09 -24.76 11.40
CA PRO A 192 38.02 -24.05 12.30
C PRO A 192 39.50 -24.19 11.94
N LYS A 193 39.88 -25.23 11.19
CA LYS A 193 41.25 -25.48 10.73
C LYS A 193 41.23 -25.87 9.26
N ALA A 194 42.27 -25.49 8.52
CA ALA A 194 42.36 -25.80 7.09
C ALA A 194 42.57 -27.30 6.84
N GLU A 195 43.17 -28.04 7.77
CA GLU A 195 43.36 -29.49 7.66
C GLU A 195 42.06 -30.29 7.91
N THR A 196 41.09 -29.69 8.61
CA THR A 196 39.78 -30.30 8.90
C THR A 196 38.66 -29.33 8.53
N PRO A 197 38.47 -29.06 7.22
CA PRO A 197 37.45 -28.13 6.76
C PRO A 197 36.06 -28.72 6.93
N GLN A 198 35.06 -27.85 7.06
CA GLN A 198 33.66 -28.26 6.97
C GLN A 198 33.26 -28.39 5.50
N VAL A 199 32.65 -29.52 5.15
CA VAL A 199 32.22 -29.82 3.78
C VAL A 199 30.72 -30.08 3.75
N ILE A 200 30.02 -29.34 2.89
CA ILE A 200 28.59 -29.49 2.64
C ILE A 200 28.38 -29.84 1.17
N LYS A 201 27.34 -30.63 0.87
CA LYS A 201 26.97 -31.01 -0.50
C LYS A 201 25.58 -30.48 -0.84
N SER A 202 25.43 -29.87 -2.01
CA SER A 202 24.12 -29.48 -2.55
C SER A 202 23.32 -30.68 -3.10
N SER A 203 22.05 -30.45 -3.39
CA SER A 203 21.26 -31.33 -4.26
C SER A 203 21.81 -31.33 -5.70
N SER A 204 21.51 -32.41 -6.43
CA SER A 204 21.80 -32.51 -7.87
C SER A 204 20.72 -31.83 -8.72
N VAL A 205 21.14 -31.20 -9.81
CA VAL A 205 20.28 -30.62 -10.85
C VAL A 205 20.65 -31.25 -12.19
N THR A 206 19.66 -31.79 -12.92
CA THR A 206 19.87 -32.50 -14.18
C THR A 206 19.53 -31.63 -15.39
N LYS A 207 20.13 -31.95 -16.54
CA LYS A 207 19.78 -31.43 -17.88
C LYS A 207 19.82 -29.90 -18.02
N SER A 208 20.75 -29.22 -17.33
CA SER A 208 20.91 -27.77 -17.49
C SER A 208 22.37 -27.34 -17.50
N LEU A 209 22.74 -26.47 -18.45
CA LEU A 209 24.01 -25.76 -18.48
C LEU A 209 24.00 -24.50 -17.59
N ASP A 210 22.80 -24.05 -17.20
CA ASP A 210 22.57 -22.96 -16.26
C ASP A 210 21.74 -23.48 -15.08
N PRO A 211 22.28 -24.44 -14.30
CA PRO A 211 21.52 -25.08 -13.24
C PRO A 211 21.20 -24.08 -12.12
N VAL A 212 19.94 -24.08 -11.69
CA VAL A 212 19.46 -23.34 -10.52
C VAL A 212 19.39 -24.30 -9.35
N TYR A 213 20.23 -24.10 -8.34
CA TYR A 213 20.32 -24.97 -7.17
C TYR A 213 19.40 -24.51 -6.05
N ASN A 214 19.30 -23.18 -5.82
CA ASN A 214 18.61 -22.57 -4.67
C ASN A 214 18.92 -23.29 -3.34
N PHE A 215 20.16 -23.75 -3.21
CA PHE A 215 20.60 -24.53 -2.07
C PHE A 215 20.99 -23.58 -0.94
N VAL A 216 20.56 -23.92 0.28
CA VAL A 216 20.92 -23.20 1.50
C VAL A 216 21.44 -24.22 2.51
N GLY A 217 22.70 -24.05 2.91
CA GLY A 217 23.37 -24.86 3.93
C GLY A 217 23.76 -24.03 5.14
N LYS A 218 23.97 -24.68 6.29
CA LYS A 218 24.45 -24.05 7.52
C LYS A 218 25.82 -24.61 7.89
N LEU A 219 26.76 -23.71 8.17
CA LEU A 219 28.11 -23.99 8.63
C LEU A 219 28.24 -23.56 10.10
N GLU A 220 28.95 -24.35 10.89
CA GLU A 220 29.22 -24.01 12.29
C GLU A 220 30.39 -23.04 12.37
N ILE A 221 30.23 -21.96 13.14
CA ILE A 221 31.27 -20.95 13.34
C ILE A 221 31.44 -20.65 14.83
N GLU A 222 32.66 -20.27 15.19
CA GLU A 222 32.90 -19.61 16.48
C GLU A 222 33.41 -18.20 16.21
N ARG A 223 32.75 -17.18 16.78
CA ARG A 223 33.09 -15.77 16.59
C ARG A 223 34.33 -15.36 17.40
N LYS A 224 35.44 -16.07 17.20
CA LYS A 224 36.75 -15.84 17.83
C LYS A 224 37.68 -15.07 16.88
N LYS A 225 38.81 -14.57 17.41
CA LYS A 225 39.86 -13.92 16.60
C LYS A 225 40.40 -14.80 15.47
N SER A 226 40.30 -16.13 15.59
CA SER A 226 40.66 -17.08 14.53
C SER A 226 39.79 -16.92 13.28
N LEU A 227 38.47 -16.83 13.44
CA LEU A 227 37.54 -16.62 12.33
C LEU A 227 37.75 -15.25 11.69
N LEU A 228 37.91 -14.21 12.50
CA LEU A 228 38.23 -12.88 12.00
C LEU A 228 39.53 -12.86 11.19
N ARG A 229 40.61 -13.47 11.69
CA ARG A 229 41.87 -13.62 10.96
C ARG A 229 41.72 -14.41 9.67
N LEU A 230 40.80 -15.38 9.60
CA LEU A 230 40.51 -16.12 8.38
C LEU A 230 39.92 -15.17 7.31
N CYS A 231 38.96 -14.35 7.71
CA CYS A 231 38.34 -13.32 6.86
C CYS A 231 39.37 -12.27 6.39
N GLU A 232 40.24 -11.78 7.29
CA GLU A 232 41.28 -10.80 6.97
C GLU A 232 42.37 -11.36 6.04
N ARG A 233 42.74 -12.64 6.22
CA ARG A 233 43.79 -13.31 5.41
C ARG A 233 43.30 -13.73 4.02
N LYS A 234 42.09 -13.33 3.63
CA LYS A 234 41.47 -13.58 2.32
C LYS A 234 41.49 -15.05 1.90
N ARG A 235 41.39 -15.97 2.88
CA ARG A 235 41.21 -17.39 2.55
C ARG A 235 39.76 -17.60 2.13
N PRO A 236 39.48 -18.02 0.90
CA PRO A 236 38.12 -18.09 0.41
C PRO A 236 37.41 -19.36 0.89
N ILE A 237 36.08 -19.30 0.93
CA ILE A 237 35.27 -20.52 0.88
C ILE A 237 35.27 -21.03 -0.56
N THR A 238 35.40 -22.34 -0.72
CA THR A 238 35.56 -23.00 -2.02
C THR A 238 34.28 -23.71 -2.42
N PHE A 239 33.92 -23.62 -3.69
CA PHE A 239 32.81 -24.31 -4.32
C PHE A 239 33.33 -25.18 -5.46
N GLU A 240 33.20 -26.50 -5.34
CA GLU A 240 33.61 -27.44 -6.38
C GLU A 240 32.37 -28.03 -7.06
N ILE A 241 32.26 -27.84 -8.37
CA ILE A 241 31.07 -28.23 -9.13
C ILE A 241 31.37 -29.56 -9.83
N TYR A 242 30.59 -30.59 -9.51
CA TYR A 242 30.77 -31.93 -10.04
C TYR A 242 29.64 -32.31 -10.97
N HIS A 243 29.98 -33.13 -11.97
CA HIS A 243 29.05 -33.88 -12.76
C HIS A 243 28.91 -35.31 -12.21
N ARG A 244 27.68 -35.71 -11.90
CA ARG A 244 27.33 -37.07 -11.52
C ARG A 244 27.36 -38.01 -12.72
N LYS A 245 28.16 -39.07 -12.64
CA LYS A 245 28.18 -40.13 -13.66
C LYS A 245 27.26 -41.30 -13.27
N LEU A 246 26.71 -41.98 -14.28
CA LEU A 246 25.94 -43.21 -14.08
C LEU A 246 26.83 -44.36 -13.59
N LEU A 247 28.08 -44.42 -14.05
CA LEU A 247 29.08 -45.43 -13.67
C LEU A 247 30.45 -44.76 -13.46
N GLY A 248 31.16 -45.16 -12.39
CA GLY A 248 32.50 -44.65 -12.07
C GLY A 248 32.50 -43.42 -11.15
N ARG A 249 33.64 -42.72 -11.10
CA ARG A 249 33.83 -41.53 -10.28
C ARG A 249 33.28 -40.28 -10.97
N ASP A 250 32.62 -39.43 -10.19
CA ASP A 250 32.11 -38.13 -10.63
C ASP A 250 33.23 -37.22 -11.15
N VAL A 251 32.87 -36.31 -12.08
CA VAL A 251 33.84 -35.46 -12.78
C VAL A 251 33.77 -34.05 -12.24
N LEU A 252 34.89 -33.52 -11.76
CA LEU A 252 35.01 -32.12 -11.38
C LEU A 252 34.97 -31.23 -12.64
N LEU A 253 33.94 -30.41 -12.77
CA LEU A 253 33.74 -29.49 -13.89
C LEU A 253 34.51 -28.18 -13.68
N GLY A 254 34.55 -27.70 -12.44
CA GLY A 254 35.26 -26.46 -12.12
C GLY A 254 35.17 -26.07 -10.64
N LYS A 255 35.89 -25.00 -10.31
CA LYS A 255 36.03 -24.49 -8.94
C LYS A 255 35.72 -22.99 -8.88
N GLY A 256 34.86 -22.58 -7.96
CA GLY A 256 34.63 -21.18 -7.58
C GLY A 256 35.20 -20.88 -6.19
N GLU A 257 35.62 -19.65 -5.97
CA GLU A 257 36.16 -19.18 -4.69
C GLU A 257 35.52 -17.85 -4.31
N LEU A 258 34.98 -17.74 -3.10
CA LEU A 258 34.38 -16.51 -2.57
C LEU A 258 35.18 -15.97 -1.39
N SER A 259 35.51 -14.69 -1.43
CA SER A 259 36.22 -14.02 -0.34
C SER A 259 35.32 -13.85 0.90
N LEU A 260 35.90 -14.10 2.07
CA LEU A 260 35.23 -13.93 3.37
C LEU A 260 35.39 -12.52 3.95
N GLU A 261 36.14 -11.63 3.29
CA GLU A 261 36.47 -10.28 3.77
C GLU A 261 35.22 -9.42 4.01
N GLY A 262 34.21 -9.54 3.16
CA GLY A 262 32.97 -8.77 3.29
C GLY A 262 32.22 -9.03 4.60
N LEU A 263 32.32 -10.25 5.15
CA LEU A 263 31.67 -10.65 6.40
C LEU A 263 32.25 -9.97 7.65
N ILE A 264 33.38 -9.27 7.51
CA ILE A 264 33.96 -8.49 8.60
C ILE A 264 33.00 -7.37 8.99
N ASN A 265 32.46 -6.64 8.03
CA ASN A 265 31.65 -5.44 8.26
C ASN A 265 30.21 -5.55 7.71
N LYS A 266 29.89 -6.63 6.99
CA LYS A 266 28.56 -6.89 6.43
C LYS A 266 27.97 -8.19 6.94
N CYS A 267 26.64 -8.24 7.03
CA CYS A 267 25.89 -9.44 7.39
C CYS A 267 25.70 -10.38 6.20
N GLU A 268 25.71 -9.86 4.97
CA GLU A 268 25.51 -10.63 3.74
C GLU A 268 26.58 -10.28 2.70
N VAL A 269 27.11 -11.31 2.05
CA VAL A 269 28.00 -11.20 0.90
C VAL A 269 27.45 -12.08 -0.20
N THR A 270 26.94 -11.46 -1.26
CA THR A 270 26.47 -12.14 -2.47
C THR A 270 27.37 -11.74 -3.63
N GLU A 271 27.92 -12.72 -4.33
CA GLU A 271 28.83 -12.49 -5.44
C GLU A 271 28.62 -13.51 -6.57
N LEU A 272 28.92 -13.07 -7.80
CA LEU A 272 28.93 -13.91 -8.99
C LEU A 272 30.38 -14.29 -9.31
N VAL A 273 30.85 -15.40 -8.75
CA VAL A 273 32.25 -15.84 -8.83
C VAL A 273 32.55 -16.56 -10.14
N ASP A 274 33.75 -16.39 -10.68
CA ASP A 274 34.19 -17.11 -11.89
C ASP A 274 34.46 -18.59 -11.61
N ILE A 275 33.99 -19.46 -12.51
CA ILE A 275 34.30 -20.88 -12.46
C ILE A 275 35.67 -21.09 -13.11
N LEU A 276 36.65 -21.50 -12.30
CA LEU A 276 38.01 -21.81 -12.72
C LEU A 276 38.15 -23.27 -13.14
N LYS A 277 39.13 -23.53 -14.01
CA LYS A 277 39.46 -24.90 -14.42
C LYS A 277 40.01 -25.71 -13.23
N PRO A 278 39.71 -27.03 -13.15
CA PRO A 278 40.16 -27.88 -12.04
C PRO A 278 41.68 -27.90 -11.82
N THR A 279 42.45 -27.84 -12.90
CA THR A 279 43.92 -27.99 -12.90
C THR A 279 44.67 -26.66 -13.10
N SER A 280 43.97 -25.54 -13.25
CA SER A 280 44.58 -24.25 -13.59
C SER A 280 43.72 -23.08 -13.11
N ARG A 281 44.33 -21.97 -12.69
CA ARG A 281 43.61 -20.73 -12.30
C ARG A 281 42.98 -19.97 -13.48
N LYS A 282 42.77 -20.63 -14.63
CA LYS A 282 42.19 -20.00 -15.81
C LYS A 282 40.67 -20.07 -15.68
N ALA A 283 40.00 -18.94 -15.87
CA ALA A 283 38.55 -18.88 -15.93
C ALA A 283 38.03 -19.72 -17.11
N THR A 284 36.87 -20.34 -16.91
CA THR A 284 36.19 -21.15 -17.93
C THR A 284 35.19 -20.35 -18.77
N GLY A 285 34.86 -19.12 -18.32
CA GLY A 285 33.78 -18.30 -18.87
C GLY A 285 32.44 -18.54 -18.16
N GLY A 286 32.31 -19.65 -17.43
CA GLY A 286 31.18 -19.90 -16.54
C GLY A 286 31.27 -19.12 -15.24
N LYS A 287 30.11 -18.83 -14.65
CA LYS A 287 29.99 -18.09 -13.38
C LYS A 287 29.08 -18.82 -12.40
N LEU A 288 29.30 -18.63 -11.12
CA LEU A 288 28.54 -19.24 -10.04
C LEU A 288 28.04 -18.13 -9.10
N GLU A 289 26.74 -18.05 -8.88
CA GLU A 289 26.12 -17.10 -7.96
C GLU A 289 26.01 -17.73 -6.57
N VAL A 290 26.70 -17.13 -5.60
CA VAL A 290 26.81 -17.62 -4.22
C VAL A 290 26.57 -16.51 -3.22
N CYS A 291 26.08 -16.90 -2.04
CA CYS A 291 25.74 -15.98 -0.96
C CYS A 291 26.24 -16.54 0.37
N LEU A 292 26.77 -15.68 1.23
CA LEU A 292 27.10 -15.98 2.63
C LEU A 292 26.34 -15.03 3.53
N ARG A 293 25.79 -15.55 4.63
CA ARG A 293 25.08 -14.74 5.63
C ARG A 293 25.50 -15.07 7.05
N LEU A 294 25.63 -14.03 7.86
CA LEU A 294 25.81 -14.08 9.29
C LEU A 294 24.64 -13.37 9.98
N ARG A 295 24.34 -13.73 11.22
CA ARG A 295 23.34 -13.02 12.03
C ARG A 295 23.64 -11.52 12.12
N THR A 296 24.89 -11.18 12.45
CA THR A 296 25.46 -9.82 12.56
C THR A 296 26.90 -9.86 12.01
N PRO A 297 27.52 -8.73 11.62
CA PRO A 297 28.88 -8.77 11.06
C PRO A 297 29.92 -9.16 12.12
N LEU A 298 31.09 -9.64 11.73
CA LEU A 298 32.13 -10.03 12.70
C LEU A 298 32.70 -8.84 13.49
N GLN A 299 32.67 -7.64 12.93
CA GLN A 299 33.05 -6.38 13.56
C GLN A 299 32.03 -5.28 13.22
N GLY A 300 31.93 -4.30 14.12
CA GLY A 300 31.08 -3.13 13.91
C GLY A 300 29.60 -3.48 13.79
N LYS A 301 28.89 -2.68 12.99
CA LYS A 301 27.47 -2.83 12.69
C LYS A 301 27.29 -2.68 11.18
N ASP A 302 26.44 -3.52 10.59
CA ASP A 302 26.09 -3.40 9.18
C ASP A 302 24.90 -2.44 9.09
N VAL A 303 25.15 -1.20 8.71
CA VAL A 303 24.13 -0.15 8.65
C VAL A 303 23.79 0.14 7.21
N ARG A 304 22.53 -0.12 6.84
CA ARG A 304 21.99 0.19 5.53
C ARG A 304 21.34 1.58 5.57
N VAL A 305 21.78 2.46 4.68
CA VAL A 305 21.13 3.75 4.45
C VAL A 305 19.96 3.54 3.49
N ARG A 306 18.75 3.90 3.94
CA ARG A 306 17.54 3.92 3.13
C ARG A 306 17.13 5.37 2.91
N GLU A 307 17.02 5.74 1.64
CA GLU A 307 16.45 7.03 1.24
C GLU A 307 14.93 6.89 1.16
N GLU A 308 14.22 7.71 1.91
CA GLU A 308 12.76 7.71 1.96
C GLU A 308 12.25 9.10 1.62
N LYS A 309 11.37 9.16 0.63
CA LYS A 309 10.66 10.38 0.25
C LYS A 309 9.45 10.51 1.18
N VAL A 310 9.54 11.40 2.16
CA VAL A 310 8.50 11.64 3.17
C VAL A 310 7.66 12.83 2.72
N LEU A 311 6.35 12.70 2.85
CA LEU A 311 5.40 13.78 2.59
C LEU A 311 5.13 14.54 3.89
N VAL A 312 5.30 15.85 3.87
CA VAL A 312 5.16 16.71 5.05
C VAL A 312 4.18 17.83 4.73
N LEU A 313 3.23 18.08 5.65
CA LEU A 313 2.35 19.24 5.57
C LEU A 313 3.07 20.50 6.05
N ASP A 314 2.83 21.62 5.37
CA ASP A 314 3.38 22.91 5.78
C ASP A 314 2.52 23.52 6.91
N PRO A 315 3.07 23.84 8.10
CA PRO A 315 2.29 24.34 9.23
C PRO A 315 1.89 25.83 9.14
N THR A 316 2.18 26.53 8.04
CA THR A 316 1.92 27.97 7.88
C THR A 316 1.17 28.32 6.59
N ALA A 317 -0.03 28.87 6.80
CA ALA A 317 -0.85 29.71 5.93
C ALA A 317 -1.88 29.06 4.98
N PRO A 318 -3.09 29.66 4.88
CA PRO A 318 -4.21 29.20 4.06
C PRO A 318 -3.88 29.29 2.56
N GLY A 319 -4.29 28.25 1.82
CA GLY A 319 -4.54 28.15 0.36
C GLY A 319 -3.62 28.88 -0.64
N PRO A 320 -3.16 28.23 -1.73
CA PRO A 320 -2.44 28.94 -2.78
C PRO A 320 -3.36 29.93 -3.51
N VAL A 321 -2.96 31.21 -3.52
CA VAL A 321 -3.44 32.20 -4.49
C VAL A 321 -3.05 31.70 -5.89
N VAL A 322 -4.03 31.58 -6.78
CA VAL A 322 -3.82 31.21 -8.18
C VAL A 322 -2.91 32.26 -8.82
N ALA A 323 -1.66 31.90 -9.12
CA ALA A 323 -0.76 32.74 -9.87
C ALA A 323 -1.18 32.74 -11.35
N ALA A 324 -1.60 33.90 -11.84
CA ALA A 324 -1.81 34.15 -13.26
C ALA A 324 -0.51 33.92 -14.06
N PRO A 325 -0.60 33.49 -15.34
CA PRO A 325 0.59 33.18 -16.13
C PRO A 325 1.37 34.46 -16.46
N ALA A 326 2.68 34.44 -16.19
CA ALA A 326 3.58 35.53 -16.55
C ALA A 326 3.80 35.61 -18.08
N PRO A 327 3.91 36.82 -18.67
CA PRO A 327 4.20 36.98 -20.09
C PRO A 327 5.67 36.67 -20.43
N PRO A 328 5.99 36.29 -21.67
CA PRO A 328 7.31 35.81 -22.05
C PRO A 328 8.35 36.93 -22.09
N ALA A 329 9.51 36.69 -21.48
CA ALA A 329 10.66 37.59 -21.52
C ALA A 329 11.41 37.50 -22.86
N GLN A 330 11.64 38.64 -23.50
CA GLN A 330 12.62 38.82 -24.57
C GLN A 330 14.02 39.08 -23.99
N PRO A 331 15.11 38.79 -24.75
CA PRO A 331 16.46 38.75 -24.23
C PRO A 331 17.18 40.08 -24.43
N GLU A 332 17.94 40.54 -23.41
CA GLU A 332 18.91 41.60 -23.61
C GLU A 332 20.29 41.26 -23.06
N SER A 333 21.24 41.82 -23.79
CA SER A 333 22.64 41.47 -23.91
C SER A 333 23.55 42.54 -23.33
N ARG A 334 24.80 42.12 -23.07
CA ARG A 334 26.05 42.92 -23.05
C ARG A 334 26.38 43.77 -21.81
N SER A 335 27.41 43.26 -21.12
CA SER A 335 28.49 43.87 -20.33
C SER A 335 29.05 45.20 -20.91
N PRO A 336 29.90 45.99 -20.18
CA PRO A 336 31.26 45.54 -19.83
C PRO A 336 32.03 46.16 -18.61
N THR A 337 33.11 45.44 -18.21
CA THR A 337 34.44 45.86 -17.65
C THR A 337 34.54 46.53 -16.26
N LEU A 338 35.12 45.94 -15.19
CA LEU A 338 36.54 45.67 -14.79
C LEU A 338 37.39 46.93 -14.49
N PRO A 339 38.46 46.93 -13.61
CA PRO A 339 39.30 45.77 -13.22
C PRO A 339 39.91 45.68 -11.76
N ALA A 340 40.40 44.46 -11.45
CA ALA A 340 41.67 44.02 -10.78
C ALA A 340 42.10 44.51 -9.36
N SER A 341 42.26 43.68 -8.29
CA SER A 341 43.27 42.62 -7.94
C SER A 341 44.39 43.16 -6.96
N PRO A 342 45.24 42.35 -6.25
CA PRO A 342 45.06 41.13 -5.43
C PRO A 342 45.88 41.17 -4.07
N PRO A 343 46.52 40.09 -3.52
CA PRO A 343 46.20 39.44 -2.23
C PRO A 343 47.33 39.50 -1.16
N SER A 344 47.18 38.90 0.04
CA SER A 344 48.28 38.33 0.88
C SER A 344 47.78 37.61 2.16
N THR A 345 48.10 36.31 2.29
CA THR A 345 48.40 35.55 3.54
C THR A 345 49.89 35.72 3.90
N PRO A 346 50.49 35.31 5.07
CA PRO A 346 50.18 34.16 5.97
C PRO A 346 50.46 34.29 7.52
N GLN A 347 49.90 33.35 8.32
CA GLN A 347 50.33 32.61 9.56
C GLN A 347 51.51 33.07 10.50
N PRO A 348 51.81 32.42 11.69
CA PRO A 348 51.00 31.78 12.76
C PRO A 348 51.57 31.93 14.24
N ALA A 349 50.92 31.24 15.20
CA ALA A 349 51.40 30.73 16.52
C ALA A 349 51.43 31.73 17.72
N VAL A 350 51.04 31.42 18.97
CA VAL A 350 51.27 30.26 19.85
C VAL A 350 50.24 30.14 21.01
N THR A 351 50.29 28.96 21.62
CA THR A 351 49.59 28.26 22.73
C THR A 351 49.41 28.88 24.13
N ALA A 352 48.44 28.29 24.87
CA ALA A 352 48.34 27.97 26.31
C ALA A 352 47.07 28.56 26.96
N GLY A 353 46.12 27.82 27.53
CA GLY A 353 46.22 26.97 28.73
C GLY A 353 45.24 27.50 29.81
N PRO A 354 44.72 26.67 30.74
CA PRO A 354 43.29 26.68 31.13
C PRO A 354 43.00 27.29 32.52
N THR A 355 41.72 27.38 32.94
CA THR A 355 41.16 26.81 34.21
C THR A 355 39.76 27.37 34.59
N ALA A 356 38.87 26.41 34.93
CA ALA A 356 37.69 26.38 35.81
C ALA A 356 36.88 27.64 36.20
N ALA A 357 35.54 27.51 36.09
CA ALA A 357 34.58 28.38 36.78
C ALA A 357 33.41 27.56 37.37
N ALA A 358 33.09 27.88 38.63
CA ALA A 358 31.85 27.62 39.36
C ALA A 358 31.72 28.74 40.42
N PRO A 359 30.58 28.99 41.11
CA PRO A 359 29.17 28.79 40.78
C PRO A 359 28.24 30.02 41.08
N LYS A 360 27.00 29.92 40.58
CA LYS A 360 25.67 30.41 41.02
C LYS A 360 25.49 31.49 42.12
N SER A 361 24.55 32.44 41.85
CA SER A 361 23.28 32.79 42.57
C SER A 361 22.88 34.27 42.31
N PRO A 362 21.67 34.82 42.64
CA PRO A 362 20.28 34.29 42.76
C PRO A 362 19.13 35.18 42.15
N VAL A 363 17.93 34.59 42.09
CA VAL A 363 16.47 34.96 41.95
C VAL A 363 15.98 36.45 41.84
N PRO A 364 14.75 36.75 41.30
CA PRO A 364 13.46 36.53 42.02
C PRO A 364 12.23 36.10 41.17
N SER A 365 11.25 35.56 41.90
CA SER A 365 9.98 34.93 41.52
C SER A 365 8.75 35.86 41.53
N THR A 366 7.70 35.54 40.76
CA THR A 366 6.31 36.06 40.90
C THR A 366 5.29 35.09 40.23
N PRO A 367 3.97 35.12 40.55
CA PRO A 367 3.09 33.95 40.77
C PRO A 367 2.14 33.61 39.60
N PRO A 368 1.37 32.50 39.65
CA PRO A 368 0.58 32.01 38.52
C PRO A 368 -0.82 32.64 38.42
N PRO A 369 -1.39 32.82 37.22
CA PRO A 369 -2.81 33.13 37.07
C PRO A 369 -3.69 31.87 36.91
N LYS A 370 -4.92 32.00 37.43
CA LYS A 370 -6.02 31.03 37.55
C LYS A 370 -6.50 30.41 36.22
N PRO A 371 -7.20 29.25 36.28
CA PRO A 371 -7.70 28.54 35.10
C PRO A 371 -8.98 29.17 34.52
N ALA A 372 -9.05 29.21 33.18
CA ALA A 372 -10.23 29.58 32.41
C ALA A 372 -11.27 28.44 32.37
N PRO A 373 -12.56 28.75 32.13
CA PRO A 373 -13.70 27.89 32.52
C PRO A 373 -13.94 26.71 31.58
N LYS A 374 -14.49 25.62 32.15
CA LYS A 374 -15.01 24.46 31.41
C LYS A 374 -16.08 24.89 30.39
N PRO A 375 -16.06 24.40 29.15
CA PRO A 375 -17.22 24.47 28.27
C PRO A 375 -18.33 23.55 28.79
N ALA A 376 -19.55 24.08 28.83
CA ALA A 376 -20.78 23.35 29.10
C ALA A 376 -21.06 22.31 27.99
N PRO A 377 -21.81 21.22 28.27
CA PRO A 377 -22.07 20.17 27.31
C PRO A 377 -22.98 20.67 26.19
N ALA A 378 -22.56 20.46 24.94
CA ALA A 378 -23.39 20.72 23.78
C ALA A 378 -24.60 19.76 23.77
N SER A 379 -25.81 20.34 23.80
CA SER A 379 -27.06 19.65 23.50
C SER A 379 -27.10 19.20 22.02
N PRO A 380 -27.88 18.16 21.69
CA PRO A 380 -27.74 17.39 20.45
C PRO A 380 -28.22 18.20 19.25
N GLN A 381 -27.35 18.37 18.24
CA GLN A 381 -27.75 18.96 16.96
C GLN A 381 -28.61 18.00 16.17
N ALA A 382 -29.65 18.59 15.59
CA ALA A 382 -30.78 17.97 14.94
C ALA A 382 -30.47 17.43 13.53
N GLY A 383 -31.19 16.36 13.19
CA GLY A 383 -31.67 16.09 11.82
C GLY A 383 -30.66 15.52 10.84
N ALA A 384 -30.45 14.21 10.87
CA ALA A 384 -30.02 13.49 9.67
C ALA A 384 -31.05 13.73 8.54
N PRO A 385 -30.63 13.86 7.27
CA PRO A 385 -31.56 13.97 6.15
C PRO A 385 -32.50 12.75 6.10
N PRO A 386 -33.75 12.90 5.62
CA PRO A 386 -34.71 11.81 5.60
C PRO A 386 -34.18 10.62 4.80
N PHE A 387 -34.28 9.44 5.40
CA PHE A 387 -33.88 8.18 4.80
C PHE A 387 -34.69 7.93 3.51
N ASN A 388 -34.01 7.78 2.36
CA ASN A 388 -34.63 7.57 1.06
C ASN A 388 -34.57 6.08 0.65
N LEU A 389 -35.71 5.41 0.72
CA LEU A 389 -35.86 3.98 0.45
C LEU A 389 -35.54 3.61 -1.01
N ASP A 390 -35.81 4.51 -1.96
CA ASP A 390 -35.67 4.24 -3.39
C ASP A 390 -34.20 4.24 -3.86
N SER A 391 -33.28 4.73 -3.02
CA SER A 391 -31.83 4.75 -3.24
C SER A 391 -31.06 3.70 -2.42
N TYR A 392 -31.77 2.85 -1.66
CA TYR A 392 -31.14 1.88 -0.78
C TYR A 392 -30.80 0.59 -1.55
N GLU A 393 -29.52 0.41 -1.89
CA GLU A 393 -29.00 -0.84 -2.46
C GLU A 393 -28.58 -1.80 -1.34
N PRO A 394 -29.33 -2.90 -1.10
CA PRO A 394 -29.02 -3.83 -0.01
C PRO A 394 -27.66 -4.51 -0.18
N ASP A 395 -27.23 -4.71 -1.42
CA ASP A 395 -26.02 -5.46 -1.78
C ASP A 395 -24.77 -4.59 -1.92
N SER A 396 -24.85 -3.30 -1.59
CA SER A 396 -23.71 -2.38 -1.64
C SER A 396 -22.72 -2.66 -0.50
N VAL A 397 -21.43 -2.74 -0.84
CA VAL A 397 -20.32 -2.93 0.12
C VAL A 397 -20.27 -1.78 1.14
N ASP A 398 -20.82 -0.61 0.81
CA ASP A 398 -20.83 0.53 1.71
C ASP A 398 -21.81 0.40 2.87
N ASN A 399 -22.87 -0.37 2.68
CA ASN A 399 -23.84 -0.71 3.72
C ASN A 399 -23.32 -1.80 4.67
N MET A 400 -22.29 -2.55 4.27
CA MET A 400 -21.70 -3.63 5.06
C MET A 400 -20.75 -3.09 6.13
N ILE A 401 -21.23 -3.02 7.37
CA ILE A 401 -20.44 -2.53 8.52
C ILE A 401 -19.91 -3.64 9.43
N SER A 402 -20.40 -4.87 9.29
CA SER A 402 -20.05 -6.01 10.14
C SER A 402 -18.92 -6.82 9.53
N ASN A 403 -17.88 -7.11 10.32
CA ASN A 403 -16.75 -7.95 9.87
C ASN A 403 -17.22 -9.31 9.33
N ASN A 404 -18.12 -9.97 10.07
CA ASN A 404 -18.58 -11.32 9.69
C ASN A 404 -19.41 -11.30 8.40
N VAL A 405 -20.15 -10.22 8.14
CA VAL A 405 -20.92 -10.07 6.89
C VAL A 405 -19.95 -9.85 5.72
N LEU A 406 -18.92 -9.03 5.91
CA LEU A 406 -17.89 -8.81 4.89
C LEU A 406 -17.10 -10.09 4.59
N GLU A 407 -16.74 -10.87 5.60
CA GLU A 407 -16.03 -12.15 5.42
C GLU A 407 -16.88 -13.17 4.65
N GLU A 408 -18.18 -13.26 4.93
CA GLU A 408 -19.07 -14.16 4.21
C GLU A 408 -19.32 -13.70 2.76
N GLU A 409 -19.47 -12.39 2.53
CA GLU A 409 -19.58 -11.84 1.17
C GLU A 409 -18.31 -12.03 0.35
N LEU A 410 -17.13 -11.92 0.98
CA LEU A 410 -15.86 -12.26 0.35
C LEU A 410 -15.83 -13.73 -0.08
N ARG A 411 -16.28 -14.64 0.81
CA ARG A 411 -16.36 -16.08 0.55
C ARG A 411 -17.29 -16.40 -0.63
N ARG A 412 -18.46 -15.75 -0.69
CA ARG A 412 -19.43 -15.89 -1.79
C ARG A 412 -18.83 -15.37 -3.11
N THR A 413 -18.18 -14.22 -3.08
CA THR A 413 -17.53 -13.62 -4.24
C THR A 413 -16.39 -14.51 -4.77
N ASP A 414 -15.59 -15.10 -3.88
CA ASP A 414 -14.55 -16.06 -4.26
C ASP A 414 -15.10 -17.35 -4.88
N LEU A 415 -16.26 -17.83 -4.41
CA LEU A 415 -16.93 -18.98 -5.01
C LEU A 415 -17.45 -18.65 -6.42
N ALA A 416 -18.02 -17.46 -6.61
CA ALA A 416 -18.46 -16.99 -7.92
C ALA A 416 -17.29 -16.80 -8.89
N LEU A 417 -16.15 -16.27 -8.43
CA LEU A 417 -14.92 -16.14 -9.22
C LEU A 417 -14.32 -17.49 -9.62
N LYS A 418 -14.49 -18.55 -8.81
CA LYS A 418 -14.11 -19.91 -9.23
C LYS A 418 -14.90 -20.40 -10.44
N GLN A 419 -16.17 -19.99 -10.56
CA GLN A 419 -17.02 -20.32 -11.70
C GLN A 419 -16.78 -19.39 -12.89
N SER A 420 -16.40 -18.13 -12.65
CA SER A 420 -16.13 -17.11 -13.69
C SER A 420 -14.85 -16.32 -13.39
N PRO A 421 -13.65 -16.87 -13.67
CA PRO A 421 -12.38 -16.30 -13.22
C PRO A 421 -11.98 -14.97 -13.88
N LYS A 422 -12.62 -14.60 -14.98
CA LYS A 422 -12.35 -13.38 -15.75
C LYS A 422 -13.45 -12.32 -15.61
N ASN A 423 -14.39 -12.50 -14.69
CA ASN A 423 -15.45 -11.53 -14.47
C ASN A 423 -14.88 -10.29 -13.74
N GLU A 424 -14.79 -9.17 -14.45
CA GLU A 424 -14.22 -7.92 -13.93
C GLU A 424 -15.04 -7.36 -12.76
N ASP A 425 -16.37 -7.40 -12.83
CA ASP A 425 -17.25 -6.92 -11.75
C ASP A 425 -17.04 -7.70 -10.45
N LEU A 426 -16.83 -9.02 -10.54
CA LEU A 426 -16.55 -9.86 -9.36
C LEU A 426 -15.14 -9.62 -8.81
N LEU A 427 -14.16 -9.32 -9.67
CA LEU A 427 -12.81 -8.95 -9.23
C LEU A 427 -12.82 -7.60 -8.49
N ASP A 428 -13.56 -6.62 -9.02
CA ASP A 428 -13.71 -5.30 -8.39
C ASP A 428 -14.48 -5.40 -7.07
N ARG A 429 -15.58 -6.17 -7.03
CA ARG A 429 -16.33 -6.44 -5.79
C ARG A 429 -15.46 -7.12 -4.73
N LYS A 430 -14.64 -8.10 -5.13
CA LYS A 430 -13.66 -8.73 -4.24
C LYS A 430 -12.67 -7.71 -3.67
N GLN A 431 -12.13 -6.82 -4.50
CA GLN A 431 -11.22 -5.76 -4.05
C GLN A 431 -11.89 -4.81 -3.06
N GLN A 432 -13.12 -4.36 -3.35
CA GLN A 432 -13.87 -3.48 -2.46
C GLN A 432 -14.13 -4.11 -1.08
N ILE A 433 -14.58 -5.36 -1.04
CA ILE A 433 -14.81 -6.09 0.22
C ILE A 433 -13.51 -6.23 1.01
N GLN A 434 -12.41 -6.60 0.35
CA GLN A 434 -11.10 -6.75 1.00
C GLN A 434 -10.59 -5.42 1.58
N LEU A 435 -10.78 -4.31 0.86
CA LEU A 435 -10.45 -2.97 1.35
C LEU A 435 -11.26 -2.61 2.59
N LYS A 436 -12.57 -2.94 2.60
CA LYS A 436 -13.47 -2.68 3.74
C LYS A 436 -13.07 -3.48 4.99
N ILE A 437 -12.75 -4.77 4.84
CA ILE A 437 -12.26 -5.62 5.95
C ILE A 437 -10.96 -5.04 6.53
N ASN A 438 -9.99 -4.72 5.66
CA ASN A 438 -8.73 -4.15 6.08
C ASN A 438 -8.93 -2.81 6.81
N MET A 439 -9.85 -1.97 6.34
CA MET A 439 -10.19 -0.70 6.98
C MET A 439 -10.78 -0.92 8.39
N LEU A 440 -11.71 -1.86 8.55
CA LEU A 440 -12.31 -2.16 9.84
C LEU A 440 -11.27 -2.70 10.83
N GLN A 441 -10.42 -3.62 10.37
CA GLN A 441 -9.34 -4.18 11.18
C GLN A 441 -8.36 -3.10 11.64
N ILE A 442 -7.98 -2.19 10.74
CA ILE A 442 -7.13 -1.05 11.07
C ILE A 442 -7.81 -0.18 12.13
N GLN A 443 -9.09 0.17 11.96
CA GLN A 443 -9.81 1.01 12.92
C GLN A 443 -9.84 0.40 14.33
N VAL A 444 -9.98 -0.92 14.45
CA VAL A 444 -9.93 -1.65 15.72
C VAL A 444 -8.52 -1.66 16.30
N GLU A 445 -7.51 -2.04 15.50
CA GLU A 445 -6.11 -2.12 15.95
C GLU A 445 -5.54 -0.75 16.37
N THR A 446 -5.98 0.33 15.72
CA THR A 446 -5.57 1.70 16.06
C THR A 446 -6.41 2.33 17.16
N GLY A 447 -7.44 1.64 17.67
CA GLY A 447 -8.35 2.17 18.68
C GLY A 447 -9.24 3.32 18.19
N LEU A 448 -9.33 3.55 16.87
CA LEU A 448 -10.26 4.51 16.25
C LEU A 448 -11.72 4.01 16.35
N LEU A 449 -11.88 2.69 16.40
CA LEU A 449 -13.13 1.99 16.60
C LEU A 449 -12.97 1.09 17.81
N THR A 450 -13.46 1.56 18.97
CA THR A 450 -13.52 0.72 20.16
C THR A 450 -14.65 -0.30 20.00
N MET A 451 -14.59 -1.38 20.79
CA MET A 451 -15.64 -2.41 20.74
C MET A 451 -17.01 -1.83 21.07
N GLU A 452 -17.08 -0.88 22.01
CA GLU A 452 -18.32 -0.21 22.41
C GLU A 452 -18.92 0.62 21.26
N VAL A 453 -18.08 1.38 20.54
CA VAL A 453 -18.52 2.19 19.39
C VAL A 453 -18.93 1.29 18.22
N TYR A 454 -18.24 0.17 18.01
CA TYR A 454 -18.59 -0.83 17.00
C TYR A 454 -19.95 -1.48 17.28
N VAL A 455 -20.19 -1.91 18.52
CA VAL A 455 -21.48 -2.48 18.93
C VAL A 455 -22.61 -1.49 18.74
N GLN A 456 -22.43 -0.23 19.16
CA GLN A 456 -23.45 0.82 18.97
C GLN A 456 -23.76 1.06 17.49
N ARG A 457 -22.73 1.13 16.63
CA ARG A 457 -22.93 1.27 15.18
C ARG A 457 -23.68 0.06 14.61
N LEU A 458 -23.35 -1.14 15.06
CA LEU A 458 -23.99 -2.37 14.62
C LEU A 458 -25.47 -2.44 15.03
N GLU A 459 -25.78 -2.10 16.29
CA GLU A 459 -27.16 -2.04 16.78
C GLU A 459 -28.01 -1.02 16.00
N GLN A 460 -27.44 0.16 15.74
CA GLN A 460 -28.10 1.20 14.96
C GLN A 460 -28.39 0.74 13.53
N LYS A 461 -27.42 0.10 12.86
CA LYS A 461 -27.63 -0.42 11.50
C LYS A 461 -28.63 -1.56 11.44
N ILE A 462 -28.60 -2.48 12.42
CA ILE A 462 -29.60 -3.55 12.52
C ILE A 462 -31.02 -2.96 12.64
N LYS A 463 -31.16 -1.89 13.44
CA LYS A 463 -32.44 -1.20 13.60
C LYS A 463 -32.90 -0.54 12.29
N GLU A 464 -31.99 0.11 11.58
CA GLU A 464 -32.25 0.71 10.27
C GLU A 464 -32.65 -0.35 9.23
N GLU A 465 -31.88 -1.42 9.09
CA GLU A 465 -32.17 -2.50 8.14
C GLU A 465 -33.47 -3.24 8.42
N ARG A 466 -33.83 -3.42 9.70
CA ARG A 466 -35.14 -3.98 10.07
C ARG A 466 -36.29 -3.06 9.67
N ALA A 467 -36.14 -1.75 9.85
CA ALA A 467 -37.16 -0.78 9.44
C ALA A 467 -37.33 -0.76 7.92
N ILE A 468 -36.21 -0.82 7.19
CA ILE A 468 -36.19 -0.92 5.72
C ILE A 468 -36.87 -2.21 5.26
N ALA A 469 -36.50 -3.36 5.84
CA ALA A 469 -37.08 -4.64 5.48
C ALA A 469 -38.60 -4.67 5.73
N GLN A 470 -39.06 -4.11 6.86
CA GLN A 470 -40.48 -3.96 7.13
C GLN A 470 -41.16 -3.06 6.09
N LEU A 471 -40.53 -1.94 5.72
CA LEU A 471 -41.08 -1.03 4.73
C LEU A 471 -41.17 -1.67 3.34
N LEU A 472 -40.14 -2.42 2.91
CA LEU A 472 -40.15 -3.17 1.65
C LEU A 472 -41.24 -4.24 1.63
N VAL A 473 -41.42 -4.97 2.75
CA VAL A 473 -42.51 -5.95 2.88
C VAL A 473 -43.86 -5.26 2.82
N LEU A 474 -44.06 -4.15 3.53
CA LEU A 474 -45.31 -3.39 3.49
C LEU A 474 -45.61 -2.82 2.11
N THR A 475 -44.60 -2.31 1.40
CA THR A 475 -44.75 -1.87 0.01
C THR A 475 -45.16 -3.03 -0.89
N ARG A 476 -44.54 -4.20 -0.74
CA ARG A 476 -44.91 -5.41 -1.49
C ARG A 476 -46.33 -5.88 -1.17
N VAL A 477 -46.74 -5.86 0.10
CA VAL A 477 -48.10 -6.18 0.51
C VAL A 477 -49.10 -5.20 -0.09
N LYS A 478 -48.82 -3.90 -0.08
CA LYS A 478 -49.68 -2.89 -0.72
C LYS A 478 -49.81 -3.10 -2.23
N ILE A 479 -48.74 -3.53 -2.89
CA ILE A 479 -48.78 -3.89 -4.32
C ILE A 479 -49.70 -5.10 -4.51
N MET A 480 -49.57 -6.14 -3.68
CA MET A 480 -50.42 -7.33 -3.74
C MET A 480 -51.89 -7.05 -3.37
N GLU A 481 -52.15 -6.17 -2.40
CA GLU A 481 -53.50 -5.70 -2.03
C GLU A 481 -54.12 -4.87 -3.15
N LYS A 482 -53.31 -4.03 -3.81
CA LYS A 482 -53.73 -3.28 -4.99
C LYS A 482 -54.10 -4.21 -6.15
N GLU A 483 -53.31 -5.26 -6.40
CA GLU A 483 -53.61 -6.30 -7.38
C GLU A 483 -54.94 -7.04 -7.06
N LEU A 484 -55.26 -7.27 -5.78
CA LEU A 484 -56.54 -7.85 -5.34
C LEU A 484 -57.72 -6.90 -5.59
N THR A 485 -57.57 -5.61 -5.28
CA THR A 485 -58.65 -4.62 -5.48
C THR A 485 -58.89 -4.25 -6.94
N GLU A 486 -57.84 -4.26 -7.78
CA GLU A 486 -57.99 -4.06 -9.23
C GLU A 486 -58.54 -5.32 -9.94
N GLY A 487 -58.55 -6.47 -9.26
CA GLY A 487 -59.16 -7.72 -9.74
C GLY A 487 -60.66 -7.85 -9.46
N ASP A 488 -61.19 -7.19 -8.42
CA ASP A 488 -62.63 -7.22 -8.09
C ASP A 488 -63.46 -6.28 -8.98
N ASP A 489 -62.85 -5.22 -9.53
CA ASP A 489 -63.52 -4.27 -10.45
C ASP A 489 -63.79 -4.87 -11.85
N GLU A 490 -63.17 -6.01 -12.20
CA GLU A 490 -63.42 -6.73 -13.46
C GLU A 490 -64.52 -7.80 -13.35
N GLU A 491 -64.97 -8.17 -12.13
CA GLU A 491 -66.06 -9.16 -11.93
C GLU A 491 -67.46 -8.54 -11.69
N GLU A 492 -67.58 -7.24 -11.36
CA GLU A 492 -68.89 -6.55 -11.20
C GLU A 492 -69.46 -5.95 -12.49
N GLU A 493 -68.72 -5.98 -13.61
CA GLU A 493 -69.17 -5.56 -14.95
C GLU A 493 -69.45 -6.74 -15.93
N ALA A 494 -69.70 -7.96 -15.42
CA ALA A 494 -70.08 -9.14 -16.21
C ALA A 494 -71.55 -9.54 -16.07
#